data_AF-A0A9Q8SCC4-F1
#
_entry.id   AF-A0A9Q8SCC4-F1
#
_cell.length_a   1.000
_cell.length_b   1.000
_cell.length_c   1.000
_cell.angle_alpha   90.00
_cell.angle_beta   90.00
_cell.angle_gamma   90.00
#
_symmetry.space_group_name_H-M   'P 1'
#
loop_
_entity.id
_entity.type
_entity.pdbx_description
1 polymer ?
#
loop_
_entity_poly.entity_id
_entity_poly.type
_entity_poly.pdbx_seq_one_letter_code
_entity_poly.pdbx_strand_id
1 'polypeptide(L)'
;ILGNDLSAIQPAWVLPNVRFEIDDVESEWLGNKYDFIFSRYMCGSIADWPKYVKRVYDNLNPGGWAEFQDWSFMIYSDDGTIEGTELLRWVDLFMDACKIFGRDGQIGPKLEGIVRENTGFVNIHHQPFKIPAGPWAKDPHLKDIGMLELIQLLDGLEGFSLRLLCGALGWTKEEVLVLLAGVRKDLKDPKIHAWLYYNVVYGQKPE
;
A
#
# COMPACT_ATOMS: atom_id res chain seq x y z
N ILE A 1 17.32 14.11 -5.20
CA ILE A 1 16.25 13.19 -4.76
C ILE A 1 16.01 13.46 -3.30
N LEU A 2 14.76 13.70 -2.92
CA LEU A 2 14.33 13.87 -1.55
C LEU A 2 13.40 12.69 -1.20
N GLY A 3 13.71 11.96 -0.14
CA GLY A 3 12.79 11.01 0.47
C GLY A 3 12.14 11.64 1.70
N ASN A 4 10.88 11.34 1.96
CA ASN A 4 10.11 11.83 3.09
C ASN A 4 9.44 10.64 3.78
N ASP A 5 9.57 10.56 5.10
CA ASP A 5 8.87 9.57 5.92
C ASP A 5 8.61 10.18 7.31
N LEU A 6 7.54 9.77 7.96
CA LEU A 6 7.24 10.19 9.33
C LEU A 6 8.27 9.64 10.34
N SER A 7 8.94 8.54 10.00
CA SER A 7 9.87 7.82 10.87
C SER A 7 11.32 7.94 10.42
N ALA A 8 12.24 8.02 11.38
CA ALA A 8 13.68 8.07 11.13
C ALA A 8 14.27 6.66 10.86
N ILE A 9 13.87 6.03 9.75
CA ILE A 9 14.26 4.65 9.39
C ILE A 9 15.30 4.57 8.25
N GLN A 10 15.74 5.71 7.74
CA GLN A 10 16.55 5.79 6.52
C GLN A 10 18.02 5.45 6.79
N PRO A 11 18.75 4.88 5.82
CA PRO A 11 20.15 4.53 5.99
C PRO A 11 21.03 5.77 6.18
N ALA A 12 22.01 5.67 7.08
CA ALA A 12 22.94 6.77 7.36
C ALA A 12 23.90 7.07 6.19
N TRP A 13 24.14 6.08 5.31
CA TRP A 13 25.01 6.23 4.16
C TRP A 13 24.19 6.28 2.87
N VAL A 14 24.15 7.46 2.25
CA VAL A 14 23.49 7.72 0.98
C VAL A 14 24.37 8.48 0.00
N LEU A 15 23.99 8.43 -1.28
CA LEU A 15 24.63 9.21 -2.33
C LEU A 15 24.48 10.71 -2.08
N PRO A 16 25.44 11.56 -2.53
CA PRO A 16 25.43 13.00 -2.23
C PRO A 16 24.19 13.78 -2.71
N ASN A 17 23.47 13.25 -3.71
CA ASN A 17 22.27 13.84 -4.29
C ASN A 17 20.96 13.29 -3.69
N VAL A 18 21.04 12.48 -2.63
CA VAL A 18 19.91 11.94 -1.88
C VAL A 18 19.87 12.58 -0.50
N ARG A 19 18.69 13.06 -0.11
CA ARG A 19 18.43 13.61 1.22
C ARG A 19 17.14 13.00 1.75
N PHE A 20 17.01 12.96 3.07
CA PHE A 20 15.79 12.51 3.73
C PHE A 20 15.29 13.58 4.68
N GLU A 21 13.99 13.76 4.70
CA GLU A 21 13.28 14.60 5.65
C GLU A 21 12.34 13.73 6.49
N ILE A 22 12.32 14.01 7.79
CA ILE A 22 11.39 13.39 8.71
C ILE A 22 10.21 14.34 8.84
N ASP A 23 9.12 14.04 8.14
CA ASP A 23 7.94 14.89 8.10
C ASP A 23 6.68 14.07 7.78
N ASP A 24 5.52 14.64 8.04
CA ASP A 24 4.25 14.06 7.66
C ASP A 24 3.85 14.56 6.26
N VAL A 25 3.75 13.64 5.30
CA VAL A 25 3.30 13.96 3.93
C VAL A 25 1.87 14.52 3.88
N GLU A 26 1.06 14.31 4.93
CA GLU A 26 -0.27 14.91 5.11
C GLU A 26 -0.22 16.36 5.61
N SER A 27 0.94 16.86 6.04
CA SER A 27 1.18 18.25 6.40
C SER A 27 1.41 19.15 5.17
N GLU A 28 1.38 20.47 5.35
CA GLU A 28 1.67 21.42 4.27
C GLU A 28 3.13 21.34 3.85
N TRP A 29 3.39 21.23 2.55
CA TRP A 29 4.75 21.14 2.01
C TRP A 29 5.29 22.54 1.78
N LEU A 30 6.31 22.91 2.54
CA LEU A 30 6.98 24.20 2.43
C LEU A 30 8.24 24.05 1.56
N GLY A 31 8.41 24.91 0.55
CA GLY A 31 9.66 25.02 -0.20
C GLY A 31 9.55 24.70 -1.69
N ASN A 32 10.43 23.82 -2.17
CA ASN A 32 10.67 23.61 -3.60
C ASN A 32 9.55 22.79 -4.25
N LYS A 33 9.31 23.08 -5.54
CA LYS A 33 8.52 22.23 -6.41
C LYS A 33 9.38 21.16 -7.06
N TYR A 34 8.74 20.09 -7.50
CA TYR A 34 9.40 18.90 -8.04
C TYR A 34 9.00 18.63 -9.49
N ASP A 35 9.92 18.11 -10.28
CA ASP A 35 9.63 17.65 -11.64
C ASP A 35 9.02 16.24 -11.64
N PHE A 36 9.26 15.48 -10.58
CA PHE A 36 8.70 14.14 -10.39
C PHE A 36 8.44 13.88 -8.90
N ILE A 37 7.25 13.37 -8.57
CA ILE A 37 6.89 12.90 -7.23
C ILE A 37 6.43 11.45 -7.33
N PHE A 38 7.05 10.58 -6.53
CA PHE A 38 6.73 9.16 -6.46
C PHE A 38 6.23 8.82 -5.06
N SER A 39 5.10 8.13 -4.98
CA SER A 39 4.49 7.69 -3.73
C SER A 39 4.10 6.22 -3.83
N ARG A 40 4.48 5.42 -2.83
CA ARG A 40 4.28 3.97 -2.86
C ARG A 40 4.05 3.38 -1.48
N TYR A 41 3.16 2.39 -1.39
CA TYR A 41 2.82 1.66 -0.15
C TYR A 41 2.28 2.58 0.96
N MET A 42 1.28 3.39 0.63
CA MET A 42 0.63 4.33 1.55
C MET A 42 -0.79 3.91 1.94
N CYS A 43 -1.27 2.76 1.46
CA CYS A 43 -2.54 2.16 1.90
C CYS A 43 -2.59 2.02 3.42
N GLY A 44 -3.68 2.49 4.03
CA GLY A 44 -3.84 2.54 5.48
C GLY A 44 -3.05 3.63 6.22
N SER A 45 -2.09 4.32 5.58
CA SER A 45 -1.28 5.36 6.23
C SER A 45 -1.76 6.79 5.99
N ILE A 46 -2.51 7.05 4.91
CA ILE A 46 -3.09 8.38 4.59
C ILE A 46 -4.56 8.45 5.03
N ALA A 47 -4.95 9.57 5.66
CA ALA A 47 -6.31 9.79 6.15
C ALA A 47 -7.16 10.47 5.08
N ASP A 48 -6.59 11.47 4.40
CA ASP A 48 -7.29 12.24 3.37
C ASP A 48 -6.55 12.13 2.03
N TRP A 49 -6.87 11.08 1.28
CA TRP A 49 -6.31 10.82 -0.04
C TRP A 49 -6.59 11.93 -1.07
N PRO A 50 -7.82 12.45 -1.22
CA PRO A 50 -8.10 13.61 -2.06
C PRO A 50 -7.19 14.80 -1.76
N LYS A 51 -7.03 15.16 -0.48
CA LYS A 51 -6.16 16.26 -0.06
C LYS A 51 -4.69 15.96 -0.35
N TYR A 52 -4.24 14.74 -0.07
CA TYR A 52 -2.87 14.32 -0.33
C TYR A 52 -2.52 14.38 -1.83
N VAL A 53 -3.37 13.81 -2.68
CA VAL A 53 -3.18 13.82 -4.14
C VAL A 53 -3.19 15.26 -4.70
N LYS A 54 -4.10 16.11 -4.20
CA LYS A 54 -4.08 17.54 -4.54
C LYS A 54 -2.78 18.21 -4.14
N ARG A 55 -2.26 17.90 -2.95
CA ARG A 55 -0.98 18.46 -2.48
C ARG A 55 0.19 18.04 -3.36
N VAL A 56 0.25 16.78 -3.76
CA VAL A 56 1.23 16.29 -4.73
C VAL A 56 1.15 17.10 -6.03
N TYR A 57 -0.05 17.30 -6.57
CA TYR A 57 -0.26 18.12 -7.76
C TYR A 57 0.22 19.57 -7.59
N ASP A 58 -0.12 20.22 -6.47
CA ASP A 58 0.24 21.62 -6.22
C ASP A 58 1.77 21.84 -6.16
N ASN A 59 2.49 20.83 -5.65
CA ASN A 59 3.95 20.82 -5.48
C ASN A 59 4.73 20.33 -6.71
N LEU A 60 4.07 19.96 -7.80
CA LEU A 60 4.74 19.73 -9.07
C LEU A 60 5.00 21.03 -9.83
N ASN A 61 6.14 21.08 -10.51
CA ASN A 61 6.39 22.03 -11.58
C ASN A 61 5.42 21.78 -12.76
N PRO A 62 5.06 22.82 -13.53
CA PRO A 62 4.39 22.62 -14.81
C PRO A 62 5.17 21.63 -15.69
N GLY A 63 4.46 20.72 -16.35
CA GLY A 63 5.06 19.61 -17.11
C GLY A 63 5.59 18.43 -16.26
N GLY A 64 5.63 18.55 -14.92
CA GLY A 64 6.10 17.50 -14.01
C GLY A 64 5.13 16.33 -13.85
N TRP A 65 5.61 15.21 -13.33
CA TRP A 65 4.85 13.95 -13.23
C TRP A 65 4.65 13.50 -11.79
N ALA A 66 3.49 12.91 -11.50
CA ALA A 66 3.26 12.15 -10.27
C ALA A 66 2.97 10.69 -10.60
N GLU A 67 3.49 9.79 -9.77
CA GLU A 67 3.20 8.37 -9.83
C GLU A 67 2.89 7.83 -8.43
N PHE A 68 1.75 7.15 -8.33
CA PHE A 68 1.22 6.52 -7.14
C PHE A 68 1.16 5.01 -7.40
N GLN A 69 1.81 4.23 -6.54
CA GLN A 69 1.77 2.78 -6.61
C GLN A 69 1.27 2.20 -5.29
N ASP A 70 0.09 1.58 -5.29
CA ASP A 70 -0.47 1.08 -4.03
C ASP A 70 -1.28 -0.19 -4.21
N TRP A 71 -1.21 -1.03 -3.17
CA TRP A 71 -2.02 -2.23 -3.05
C TRP A 71 -3.42 -1.92 -2.50
N SER A 72 -4.30 -2.91 -2.61
CA SER A 72 -5.43 -3.05 -1.71
C SER A 72 -5.13 -4.17 -0.72
N PHE A 73 -5.50 -3.98 0.54
CA PHE A 73 -5.41 -5.02 1.55
C PHE A 73 -6.42 -6.16 1.34
N MET A 74 -7.37 -5.99 0.40
CA MET A 74 -8.28 -7.06 0.01
C MET A 74 -7.55 -8.16 -0.75
N ILE A 75 -7.78 -9.38 -0.29
CA ILE A 75 -7.31 -10.60 -0.92
C ILE A 75 -8.51 -11.31 -1.53
N TYR A 76 -8.29 -11.88 -2.71
CA TYR A 76 -9.29 -12.55 -3.53
C TYR A 76 -8.81 -13.94 -3.93
N SER A 77 -9.75 -14.78 -4.38
CA SER A 77 -9.45 -16.02 -5.10
C SER A 77 -10.51 -16.22 -6.18
N ASP A 78 -10.11 -16.78 -7.32
CA ASP A 78 -11.05 -17.00 -8.42
C ASP A 78 -11.92 -18.26 -8.20
N ASP A 79 -11.51 -19.14 -7.28
CA ASP A 79 -12.12 -20.45 -7.03
C ASP A 79 -12.64 -20.64 -5.59
N GLY A 80 -12.65 -19.58 -4.79
CA GLY A 80 -13.16 -19.60 -3.42
C GLY A 80 -12.24 -20.27 -2.40
N THR A 81 -10.99 -20.57 -2.75
CA THR A 81 -10.07 -21.29 -1.85
C THR A 81 -9.63 -20.48 -0.62
N ILE A 82 -9.90 -19.17 -0.59
CA ILE A 82 -9.66 -18.33 0.61
C ILE A 82 -10.80 -18.40 1.63
N GLU A 83 -11.95 -18.97 1.29
CA GLU A 83 -13.11 -18.98 2.18
C GLU A 83 -12.86 -19.80 3.44
N GLY A 84 -13.16 -19.23 4.61
CA GLY A 84 -12.94 -19.87 5.91
C GLY A 84 -11.48 -19.94 6.38
N THR A 85 -10.56 -19.26 5.69
CA THR A 85 -9.14 -19.17 6.09
C THR A 85 -8.93 -18.11 7.16
N GLU A 86 -7.87 -18.25 7.97
CA GLU A 86 -7.42 -17.19 8.87
C GLU A 86 -6.85 -16.01 8.07
N LEU A 87 -6.34 -16.24 6.85
CA LEU A 87 -5.95 -15.18 5.91
C LEU A 87 -7.10 -14.23 5.60
N LEU A 88 -8.27 -14.74 5.20
CA LEU A 88 -9.43 -13.91 4.89
C LEU A 88 -9.96 -13.21 6.16
N ARG A 89 -10.01 -13.93 7.28
CA ARG A 89 -10.37 -13.34 8.58
C ARG A 89 -9.46 -12.18 8.98
N TRP A 90 -8.16 -12.32 8.73
CA TRP A 90 -7.18 -11.26 8.99
C TRP A 90 -7.42 -10.02 8.13
N VAL A 91 -7.76 -10.21 6.85
CA VAL A 91 -8.15 -9.11 5.94
C VAL A 91 -9.39 -8.38 6.44
N ASP A 92 -10.44 -9.11 6.85
CA ASP A 92 -11.67 -8.51 7.37
C ASP A 92 -11.41 -7.68 8.64
N LEU A 93 -10.64 -8.24 9.58
CA LEU A 93 -10.24 -7.53 10.80
C LEU A 93 -9.39 -6.30 10.52
N PHE A 94 -8.51 -6.37 9.52
CA PHE A 94 -7.72 -5.22 9.07
C PHE A 94 -8.62 -4.11 8.54
N MET A 95 -9.61 -4.45 7.71
CA MET A 95 -10.57 -3.50 7.16
C MET A 95 -11.42 -2.82 8.25
N ASP A 96 -11.88 -3.59 9.23
CA ASP A 96 -12.60 -3.06 10.40
C ASP A 96 -11.74 -2.09 11.21
N ALA A 97 -10.47 -2.44 11.46
CA ALA A 97 -9.53 -1.58 12.16
C ALA A 97 -9.24 -0.28 11.39
N CYS A 98 -9.03 -0.37 10.08
CA CYS A 98 -8.87 0.80 9.21
C CYS A 98 -10.07 1.75 9.29
N LYS A 99 -11.29 1.21 9.27
CA LYS A 99 -12.52 2.02 9.39
C LYS A 99 -12.59 2.77 10.72
N ILE A 100 -12.20 2.13 11.83
CA ILE A 100 -12.16 2.77 13.17
C ILE A 100 -11.13 3.90 13.21
N PHE A 101 -9.96 3.71 12.59
CA PHE A 101 -8.93 4.74 12.52
C PHE A 101 -9.18 5.82 11.45
N GLY A 102 -10.25 5.71 10.66
CA GLY A 102 -10.52 6.63 9.56
C GLY A 102 -9.48 6.55 8.44
N ARG A 103 -8.97 5.34 8.16
CA ARG A 103 -7.98 5.05 7.11
C ARG A 103 -8.59 4.19 6.02
N ASP A 104 -8.12 4.34 4.78
CA ASP A 104 -8.58 3.53 3.65
C ASP A 104 -7.61 2.35 3.39
N GLY A 105 -8.07 1.13 3.67
CA GLY A 105 -7.37 -0.13 3.37
C GLY A 105 -7.53 -0.62 1.93
N GLN A 106 -8.27 0.11 1.08
CA GLN A 106 -8.58 -0.30 -0.30
C GLN A 106 -8.35 0.84 -1.30
N ILE A 107 -7.27 1.59 -1.09
CA ILE A 107 -7.00 2.76 -1.91
C ILE A 107 -6.66 2.41 -3.36
N GLY A 108 -5.92 1.32 -3.61
CA GLY A 108 -5.35 0.99 -4.92
C GLY A 108 -6.33 1.18 -6.09
N PRO A 109 -7.49 0.47 -6.12
CA PRO A 109 -8.47 0.61 -7.19
C PRO A 109 -9.15 1.98 -7.29
N LYS A 110 -9.09 2.80 -6.23
CA LYS A 110 -9.72 4.14 -6.15
C LYS A 110 -8.78 5.26 -6.61
N LEU A 111 -7.47 5.00 -6.69
CA LEU A 111 -6.46 6.02 -6.98
C LEU A 111 -6.75 6.79 -8.27
N GLU A 112 -7.10 6.09 -9.36
CA GLU A 112 -7.36 6.76 -10.64
C GLU A 112 -8.51 7.78 -10.54
N GLY A 113 -9.62 7.40 -9.90
CA GLY A 113 -10.75 8.29 -9.67
C GLY A 113 -10.33 9.52 -8.85
N ILE A 114 -9.62 9.30 -7.75
CA ILE A 114 -9.14 10.38 -6.87
C ILE A 114 -8.22 11.34 -7.63
N VAL A 115 -7.28 10.81 -8.42
CA VAL A 115 -6.37 11.61 -9.27
C VAL A 115 -7.17 12.44 -10.27
N ARG A 116 -8.14 11.86 -10.97
CA ARG A 116 -8.98 12.55 -11.96
C ARG A 116 -9.88 13.62 -11.35
N GLU A 117 -10.47 13.35 -10.19
CA GLU A 117 -11.48 14.20 -9.58
C GLU A 117 -10.89 15.38 -8.80
N ASN A 118 -9.65 15.26 -8.31
CA ASN A 118 -9.08 16.22 -7.35
C ASN A 118 -7.91 17.04 -7.92
N THR A 119 -7.58 16.86 -9.19
CA THR A 119 -6.43 17.54 -9.82
C THR A 119 -6.70 17.95 -11.26
N GLY A 120 -5.76 18.72 -11.84
CA GLY A 120 -5.73 19.04 -13.26
C GLY A 120 -4.79 18.15 -14.07
N PHE A 121 -4.44 16.95 -13.58
CA PHE A 121 -3.52 16.06 -14.30
C PHE A 121 -4.04 15.71 -15.70
N VAL A 122 -3.13 15.70 -16.67
CA VAL A 122 -3.32 15.19 -18.03
C VAL A 122 -2.49 13.92 -18.22
N ASN A 123 -2.68 13.20 -19.33
CA ASN A 123 -1.97 11.94 -19.61
C ASN A 123 -2.09 10.93 -18.46
N ILE A 124 -3.28 10.81 -17.87
CA ILE A 124 -3.52 9.93 -16.73
C ILE A 124 -3.63 8.48 -17.22
N HIS A 125 -2.79 7.63 -16.66
CA HIS A 125 -2.78 6.19 -16.91
C HIS A 125 -2.98 5.43 -15.60
N HIS A 126 -3.71 4.32 -15.68
CA HIS A 126 -3.91 3.38 -14.59
C HIS A 126 -3.65 1.97 -15.09
N GLN A 127 -2.76 1.25 -14.39
CA GLN A 127 -2.40 -0.12 -14.67
C GLN A 127 -2.58 -0.97 -13.40
N PRO A 128 -3.65 -1.77 -13.29
CA PRO A 128 -3.76 -2.77 -12.25
C PRO A 128 -2.92 -4.01 -12.61
N PHE A 129 -2.26 -4.56 -11.59
CA PHE A 129 -1.51 -5.81 -11.65
C PHE A 129 -2.13 -6.81 -10.69
N LYS A 130 -2.52 -7.99 -11.20
CA LYS A 130 -3.00 -9.11 -10.39
C LYS A 130 -1.78 -9.87 -9.84
N ILE A 131 -1.53 -9.75 -8.54
CA ILE A 131 -0.37 -10.29 -7.86
C ILE A 131 -0.79 -11.54 -7.07
N PRO A 132 -0.26 -12.73 -7.40
CA PRO A 132 -0.45 -13.91 -6.57
C PRO A 132 0.13 -13.69 -5.17
N ALA A 133 -0.52 -14.22 -4.14
CA ALA A 133 0.00 -14.27 -2.79
C ALA A 133 0.23 -15.74 -2.42
N GLY A 134 1.50 -16.15 -2.34
CA GLY A 134 1.88 -17.52 -1.97
C GLY A 134 2.31 -18.42 -3.15
N PRO A 135 2.66 -19.69 -2.86
CA PRO A 135 3.39 -20.56 -3.76
C PRO A 135 2.51 -21.35 -4.75
N TRP A 136 1.42 -20.77 -5.24
CA TRP A 136 0.38 -21.51 -5.99
C TRP A 136 0.36 -21.26 -7.51
N ALA A 137 0.92 -20.13 -7.98
CA ALA A 137 0.90 -19.79 -9.40
C ALA A 137 1.69 -20.82 -10.24
N LYS A 138 1.13 -21.20 -11.39
CA LYS A 138 1.73 -22.17 -12.32
C LYS A 138 2.71 -21.54 -13.29
N ASP A 139 2.43 -20.31 -13.72
CA ASP A 139 3.33 -19.55 -14.57
C ASP A 139 4.62 -19.23 -13.79
N PRO A 140 5.82 -19.52 -14.32
CA PRO A 140 7.08 -19.32 -13.60
C PRO A 140 7.31 -17.88 -13.14
N HIS A 141 6.95 -16.89 -13.96
CA HIS A 141 7.16 -15.49 -13.63
C HIS A 141 6.19 -15.03 -12.52
N LEU A 142 4.91 -15.39 -12.64
CA LEU A 142 3.92 -15.11 -11.60
C LEU A 142 4.21 -15.86 -10.30
N LYS A 143 4.84 -17.04 -10.38
CA LYS A 143 5.29 -17.79 -9.21
C LYS A 143 6.40 -17.06 -8.48
N ASP A 144 7.40 -16.53 -9.19
CA ASP A 144 8.46 -15.73 -8.58
C ASP A 144 7.90 -14.48 -7.91
N ILE A 145 6.97 -13.78 -8.57
CA ILE A 145 6.24 -12.64 -7.99
C ILE A 145 5.49 -13.07 -6.72
N GLY A 146 4.75 -14.19 -6.76
CA GLY A 146 3.99 -14.66 -5.62
C GLY A 146 4.85 -15.09 -4.43
N MET A 147 6.06 -15.57 -4.68
CA MET A 147 7.05 -15.85 -3.65
C MET A 147 7.62 -14.57 -3.02
N LEU A 148 7.83 -13.52 -3.82
CA LEU A 148 8.26 -12.20 -3.30
C LEU A 148 7.16 -11.57 -2.44
N GLU A 149 5.91 -11.61 -2.89
CA GLU A 149 4.77 -11.11 -2.11
C GLU A 149 4.58 -11.93 -0.82
N LEU A 150 4.78 -13.25 -0.87
CA LEU A 150 4.77 -14.08 0.32
C LEU A 150 5.81 -13.62 1.36
N ILE A 151 7.05 -13.34 0.93
CA ILE A 151 8.09 -12.86 1.84
C ILE A 151 7.68 -11.50 2.43
N GLN A 152 7.22 -10.58 1.60
CA GLN A 152 6.76 -9.25 2.03
C GLN A 152 5.65 -9.34 3.08
N LEU A 153 4.63 -10.16 2.83
CA LEU A 153 3.53 -10.37 3.77
C LEU A 153 4.02 -11.00 5.07
N LEU A 154 4.88 -12.02 5.01
CA LEU A 154 5.39 -12.70 6.21
C LEU A 154 6.24 -11.78 7.09
N ASP A 155 7.11 -10.98 6.49
CA ASP A 155 8.00 -10.05 7.20
C ASP A 155 7.23 -8.84 7.76
N GLY A 156 6.22 -8.35 7.04
CA GLY A 156 5.38 -7.23 7.45
C GLY A 156 4.23 -7.59 8.39
N LEU A 157 3.89 -8.87 8.52
CA LEU A 157 2.62 -9.34 9.10
C LEU A 157 2.32 -8.76 10.49
N GLU A 158 3.32 -8.76 11.37
CA GLU A 158 3.17 -8.21 12.73
C GLU A 158 3.07 -6.68 12.73
N GLY A 159 3.85 -6.01 11.86
CA GLY A 159 3.82 -4.56 11.70
C GLY A 159 2.46 -4.05 11.25
N PHE A 160 1.82 -4.77 10.31
CA PHE A 160 0.47 -4.45 9.85
C PHE A 160 -0.60 -4.68 10.93
N SER A 161 -0.40 -5.66 11.81
CA SER A 161 -1.49 -6.17 12.64
C SER A 161 -1.49 -5.63 14.07
N LEU A 162 -0.33 -5.52 14.72
CA LEU A 162 -0.27 -5.25 16.16
C LEU A 162 -0.89 -3.90 16.51
N ARG A 163 -0.50 -2.83 15.82
CA ARG A 163 -1.03 -1.48 16.11
C ARG A 163 -2.52 -1.39 15.77
N LEU A 164 -2.93 -2.00 14.66
CA LEU A 164 -4.30 -1.94 14.19
C LEU A 164 -5.24 -2.74 15.08
N LEU A 165 -4.98 -4.02 15.30
CA LEU A 165 -5.89 -4.91 16.01
C LEU A 165 -5.93 -4.60 17.52
N CYS A 166 -4.78 -4.36 18.15
CA CYS A 166 -4.76 -3.99 19.57
C CYS A 166 -5.33 -2.58 19.78
N GLY A 167 -5.02 -1.64 18.89
CA GLY A 167 -5.40 -0.23 19.04
C GLY A 167 -6.87 0.06 18.70
N ALA A 168 -7.39 -0.53 17.62
CA ALA A 168 -8.77 -0.30 17.19
C ALA A 168 -9.76 -1.33 17.76
N LEU A 169 -9.37 -2.61 17.81
CA LEU A 169 -10.29 -3.71 18.15
C LEU A 169 -10.12 -4.21 19.59
N GLY A 170 -9.15 -3.68 20.34
CA GLY A 170 -8.91 -4.03 21.74
C GLY A 170 -8.34 -5.44 21.95
N TRP A 171 -7.77 -6.05 20.89
CA TRP A 171 -7.15 -7.36 20.99
C TRP A 171 -5.89 -7.32 21.87
N THR A 172 -5.64 -8.41 22.59
CA THR A 172 -4.35 -8.65 23.24
C THR A 172 -3.29 -9.02 22.22
N LYS A 173 -2.01 -8.81 22.58
CA LYS A 173 -0.89 -9.18 21.71
C LYS A 173 -0.91 -10.69 21.41
N GLU A 174 -1.25 -11.49 22.41
CA GLU A 174 -1.29 -12.94 22.35
C GLU A 174 -2.37 -13.41 21.35
N GLU A 175 -3.56 -12.82 21.38
CA GLU A 175 -4.63 -13.11 20.40
C GLU A 175 -4.19 -12.78 18.97
N VAL A 176 -3.51 -11.64 18.77
CA VAL A 176 -2.97 -11.27 17.46
C VAL A 176 -1.95 -12.31 17.00
N LEU A 177 -0.98 -12.70 17.84
CA LEU A 177 0.03 -13.67 17.46
C LEU A 177 -0.56 -15.05 17.11
N VAL A 178 -1.64 -15.46 17.79
CA VAL A 178 -2.38 -16.70 17.45
C VAL A 178 -3.03 -16.59 16.08
N LEU A 179 -3.74 -15.49 15.78
CA LEU A 179 -4.29 -15.23 14.45
C LEU A 179 -3.19 -15.29 13.38
N LEU A 180 -2.08 -14.58 13.62
CA LEU A 180 -0.98 -14.51 12.65
C LEU A 180 -0.26 -15.85 12.46
N ALA A 181 -0.29 -16.77 13.42
CA ALA A 181 0.20 -18.12 13.21
C ALA A 181 -0.65 -18.88 12.17
N GLY A 182 -1.98 -18.68 12.21
CA GLY A 182 -2.92 -19.20 11.21
C GLY A 182 -2.68 -18.58 9.83
N VAL A 183 -2.59 -17.26 9.76
CA VAL A 183 -2.33 -16.53 8.50
C VAL A 183 -1.03 -17.00 7.83
N ARG A 184 0.04 -17.21 8.60
CA ARG A 184 1.32 -17.73 8.07
C ARG A 184 1.21 -19.14 7.52
N LYS A 185 0.34 -19.97 8.09
CA LYS A 185 0.08 -21.33 7.59
C LYS A 185 -0.67 -21.24 6.26
N ASP A 186 -1.70 -20.42 6.20
CA ASP A 186 -2.53 -20.26 5.01
C ASP A 186 -1.74 -19.67 3.83
N LEU A 187 -0.96 -18.61 4.05
CA LEU A 187 -0.10 -18.00 3.02
C LEU A 187 0.92 -18.98 2.39
N LYS A 188 1.31 -20.03 3.12
CA LYS A 188 2.27 -21.04 2.67
C LYS A 188 1.60 -22.26 2.04
N ASP A 189 0.26 -22.37 2.09
CA ASP A 189 -0.46 -23.51 1.52
C ASP A 189 -0.66 -23.30 0.01
N PRO A 190 -0.06 -24.13 -0.86
CA PRO A 190 -0.23 -24.01 -2.31
C PRO A 190 -1.66 -24.32 -2.79
N LYS A 191 -2.55 -24.79 -1.92
CA LYS A 191 -3.98 -25.00 -2.23
C LYS A 191 -4.82 -23.74 -2.08
N ILE A 192 -4.28 -22.69 -1.47
CA ILE A 192 -4.96 -21.41 -1.32
C ILE A 192 -4.50 -20.50 -2.46
N HIS A 193 -5.39 -20.25 -3.42
CA HIS A 193 -5.11 -19.47 -4.63
C HIS A 193 -5.38 -17.98 -4.41
N ALA A 194 -4.77 -17.43 -3.35
CA ALA A 194 -4.93 -16.03 -2.96
C ALA A 194 -4.22 -15.08 -3.93
N TRP A 195 -4.83 -13.94 -4.22
CA TRP A 195 -4.22 -12.87 -5.00
C TRP A 195 -4.74 -11.50 -4.55
N LEU A 196 -3.98 -10.44 -4.84
CA LEU A 196 -4.35 -9.05 -4.58
C LEU A 196 -4.08 -8.17 -5.81
N TYR A 197 -4.63 -6.96 -5.81
CA TYR A 197 -4.31 -5.96 -6.84
C TYR A 197 -3.23 -4.99 -6.34
N TYR A 198 -2.20 -4.82 -7.17
CA TYR A 198 -1.24 -3.73 -7.08
C TYR A 198 -1.54 -2.73 -8.20
N ASN A 199 -1.80 -1.47 -7.88
CA ASN A 199 -2.27 -0.48 -8.85
C ASN A 199 -1.21 0.59 -9.04
N VAL A 200 -0.87 0.87 -10.29
CA VAL A 200 0.04 1.94 -10.68
C VAL A 200 -0.77 3.01 -11.39
N VAL A 201 -0.79 4.22 -10.84
CA VAL A 201 -1.48 5.38 -11.41
C VAL A 201 -0.49 6.51 -11.55
N TYR A 202 -0.38 7.09 -12.74
CA TYR A 202 0.48 8.25 -12.96
C TYR A 202 -0.19 9.27 -13.87
N GLY A 203 0.24 10.52 -13.74
CA GLY A 203 -0.28 11.65 -14.51
C GLY A 203 0.70 12.81 -14.57
N GLN A 204 0.51 13.67 -15.57
CA GLN A 204 1.37 14.80 -15.85
C GLN A 204 0.65 16.12 -15.58
N LYS A 205 1.30 17.04 -14.87
CA LYS A 205 0.80 18.39 -14.69
C LYS A 205 0.91 19.17 -16.00
N PRO A 206 -0.13 19.89 -16.44
CA PRO A 206 -0.04 20.74 -17.62
C PRO A 206 1.10 21.76 -17.54
N GLU A 207 1.54 22.26 -18.70
CA GLU A 207 2.48 23.40 -18.82
C GLU A 207 1.86 24.72 -18.33
#